data_AF-A0A9Q1JLE7-F1
#
_entry.id   AF-A0A9Q1JLE7-F1
#
_cell.length_a   1.000
_cell.length_b   1.000
_cell.length_c   1.000
_cell.angle_alpha   90.00
_cell.angle_beta   90.00
_cell.angle_gamma   90.00
#
_symmetry.space_group_name_H-M   'P 1'
#
loop_
_entity.id
_entity.type
_entity.pdbx_description
1 polymer ?
#
loop_
_entity_poly.entity_id
_entity_poly.type
_entity_poly.pdbx_seq_one_letter_code
_entity_poly.pdbx_strand_id
1 'polypeptide(L)'
;MRIKFAMILLTTSWLFEYRIYLVGQSAGAHISACALFEQACKESQGDSISWSVSQIKSYFALSGGYNLLKLVDHFNERGLYRSIFLGIMEGEKSLRKYSPELVVQDQSMAEAIPLLPPIILFHGTEDYSIPPDASENFAEVLNKVGAHAEVVLYEGKTHTDLFIQDPLRGGRDELFEHMLAVIHAGDEAALAKDAMAPPMRRLVPEILLKLAREISPF
;
A
#
# COMPACT_ATOMS: atom_id res chain seq x y z
N MET A 1 -48.38 -19.61 16.10
CA MET A 1 -47.19 -20.46 15.99
C MET A 1 -45.97 -19.55 15.90
N ARG A 2 -45.30 -19.27 17.01
CA ARG A 2 -44.12 -18.38 17.08
C ARG A 2 -42.88 -19.27 17.10
N ILE A 3 -42.08 -19.22 16.03
CA ILE A 3 -40.79 -19.91 15.98
C ILE A 3 -39.80 -19.04 16.74
N LYS A 4 -39.36 -19.52 17.91
CA LYS A 4 -38.20 -18.98 18.63
C LYS A 4 -36.96 -19.57 17.96
N PHE A 5 -36.12 -18.74 17.36
CA PHE A 5 -34.73 -19.14 17.08
C PHE A 5 -33.93 -18.95 18.37
N ALA A 6 -33.45 -20.06 18.92
CA ALA A 6 -32.44 -20.06 19.97
C ALA A 6 -31.08 -19.84 19.30
N MET A 7 -30.43 -18.72 19.58
CA MET A 7 -29.02 -18.53 19.25
C MET A 7 -28.22 -19.24 20.33
N ILE A 8 -27.65 -20.40 19.99
CA ILE A 8 -26.71 -21.11 20.85
C ILE A 8 -25.41 -20.30 20.84
N LEU A 9 -25.15 -19.57 21.92
CA LEU A 9 -23.84 -19.01 22.23
C LEU A 9 -22.90 -20.15 22.62
N LEU A 10 -22.16 -20.68 21.64
CA LEU A 10 -20.94 -21.44 21.91
C LEU A 10 -19.81 -20.44 22.13
N THR A 11 -19.61 -20.03 23.38
CA THR A 11 -18.38 -19.40 23.83
C THR A 11 -17.26 -20.44 23.76
N THR A 12 -16.67 -20.61 22.58
CA THR A 12 -15.34 -21.19 22.47
C THR A 12 -14.38 -20.03 22.32
N SER A 13 -13.54 -19.84 23.33
CA SER A 13 -12.42 -18.91 23.34
C SER A 13 -11.36 -19.38 22.34
N TRP A 14 -11.65 -19.24 21.04
CA TRP A 14 -10.62 -19.12 20.03
C TRP A 14 -10.36 -17.63 19.89
N LEU A 15 -9.29 -17.14 20.52
CA LEU A 15 -8.69 -15.89 20.12
C LEU A 15 -8.20 -16.07 18.68
N PHE A 16 -9.09 -15.90 17.70
CA PHE A 16 -8.65 -15.60 16.34
C PHE A 16 -8.00 -14.21 16.43
N GLU A 17 -6.68 -14.17 16.56
CA GLU A 17 -5.96 -12.96 16.19
C GLU A 17 -6.22 -12.74 14.69
N TYR A 18 -7.09 -11.78 14.39
CA TYR A 18 -7.33 -11.37 13.01
C TYR A 18 -6.02 -10.78 12.45
N ARG A 19 -5.41 -11.47 11.47
CA ARG A 19 -4.24 -10.97 10.75
C ARG A 19 -4.71 -10.12 9.57
N ILE A 20 -4.97 -8.84 9.82
CA ILE A 20 -5.42 -7.90 8.78
C ILE A 20 -4.20 -7.17 8.23
N TYR A 21 -4.03 -7.22 6.92
CA TYR A 21 -2.99 -6.48 6.19
C TYR A 21 -3.67 -5.57 5.17
N LEU A 22 -3.21 -4.33 5.09
CA LEU A 22 -3.68 -3.38 4.08
C LEU A 22 -2.72 -3.42 2.90
N VAL A 23 -3.24 -3.47 1.69
CA VAL A 23 -2.45 -3.36 0.46
C VAL A 23 -3.06 -2.29 -0.42
N GLY A 24 -2.22 -1.37 -0.90
CA GLY A 24 -2.61 -0.36 -1.87
C GLY A 24 -1.56 -0.28 -2.97
N GLN A 25 -1.98 -0.08 -4.22
CA GLN A 25 -1.11 0.05 -5.38
C GLN A 25 -1.44 1.34 -6.15
N SER A 26 -0.42 2.11 -6.54
CA SER A 26 -0.56 3.39 -7.26
C SER A 26 -1.58 4.33 -6.61
N ALA A 27 -2.62 4.74 -7.34
CA ALA A 27 -3.73 5.52 -6.78
C ALA A 27 -4.39 4.83 -5.55
N GLY A 28 -4.44 3.49 -5.53
CA GLY A 28 -4.89 2.74 -4.37
C GLY A 28 -3.97 2.88 -3.16
N ALA A 29 -2.65 2.99 -3.35
CA ALA A 29 -1.70 3.26 -2.27
C ALA A 29 -1.87 4.69 -1.72
N HIS A 30 -2.13 5.65 -2.61
CA HIS A 30 -2.45 7.02 -2.22
C HIS A 30 -3.75 7.11 -1.41
N ILE A 31 -4.85 6.53 -1.92
CA ILE A 31 -6.16 6.55 -1.27
C ILE A 31 -6.12 5.82 0.07
N SER A 32 -5.52 4.63 0.11
CA SER A 32 -5.43 3.85 1.35
C SER A 32 -4.55 4.54 2.40
N ALA A 33 -3.47 5.22 2.02
CA ALA A 33 -2.69 6.05 2.95
C ALA A 33 -3.52 7.22 3.50
N CYS A 34 -4.27 7.92 2.65
CA CYS A 34 -5.17 9.01 3.10
C CYS A 34 -6.23 8.49 4.09
N ALA A 35 -6.89 7.38 3.75
CA ALA A 35 -7.92 6.77 4.59
C ALA A 35 -7.35 6.26 5.92
N LEU A 36 -6.15 5.66 5.90
CA LEU A 36 -5.46 5.17 7.08
C LEU A 36 -5.13 6.33 8.05
N PHE A 37 -4.61 7.44 7.52
CA PHE A 37 -4.25 8.60 8.36
C PHE A 37 -5.49 9.32 8.89
N GLU A 38 -6.54 9.47 8.07
CA GLU A 38 -7.81 10.02 8.53
C GLU A 38 -8.42 9.16 9.65
N GLN A 39 -8.37 7.84 9.51
CA GLN A 39 -8.87 6.94 10.56
C GLN A 39 -8.02 7.01 11.82
N ALA A 40 -6.69 7.06 11.70
CA ALA A 40 -5.79 7.17 12.85
C ALA A 40 -6.04 8.47 13.62
N CYS A 41 -6.29 9.58 12.92
CA CYS A 41 -6.71 10.85 13.54
C CYS A 41 -8.01 10.70 14.33
N LYS A 42 -9.06 10.17 13.71
CA LYS A 42 -10.36 9.93 14.37
C LYS A 42 -10.20 9.09 15.64
N GLU A 43 -9.44 8.01 15.53
CA GLU A 43 -9.16 7.11 16.65
C GLU A 43 -8.39 7.80 17.78
N SER A 44 -7.36 8.60 17.46
CA SER A 44 -6.59 9.35 18.47
C SER A 44 -7.42 10.40 19.20
N GLN A 45 -8.42 10.99 18.54
CA GLN A 45 -9.31 12.02 19.10
C GLN A 45 -10.47 11.44 19.90
N GLY A 46 -10.63 10.12 19.94
CA GLY A 46 -11.73 9.45 20.63
C GLY A 46 -13.07 9.59 19.89
N ASP A 47 -13.06 9.83 18.58
CA ASP A 47 -14.26 9.87 17.77
C ASP A 47 -14.95 8.49 17.71
N SER A 48 -16.23 8.49 17.33
CA SER A 48 -16.96 7.24 17.07
C SER A 48 -16.42 6.57 15.79
N ILE A 49 -15.69 5.46 15.96
CA ILE A 49 -15.09 4.68 14.88
C ILE A 49 -15.80 3.33 14.67
N SER A 50 -15.80 2.83 13.43
CA SER A 50 -16.35 1.50 13.07
C SER A 50 -15.29 0.40 12.93
N TRP A 51 -14.01 0.78 12.84
CA TRP A 51 -12.84 -0.10 12.81
C TRP A 51 -11.63 0.64 13.38
N SER A 52 -10.60 -0.10 13.82
CA SER A 52 -9.41 0.48 14.44
C SER A 52 -8.16 0.23 13.59
N VAL A 53 -7.30 1.23 13.50
CA VAL A 53 -6.03 1.18 12.78
C VAL A 53 -5.09 0.15 13.42
N SER A 54 -5.13 -0.02 14.74
CA SER A 54 -4.30 -0.99 15.45
C SER A 54 -4.64 -2.45 15.12
N GLN A 55 -5.75 -2.70 14.42
CA GLN A 55 -6.10 -4.03 13.93
C GLN A 55 -5.28 -4.41 12.67
N ILE A 56 -4.71 -3.42 11.98
CA ILE A 56 -3.84 -3.63 10.82
C ILE A 56 -2.44 -3.98 11.30
N LYS A 57 -1.91 -5.12 10.85
CA LYS A 57 -0.58 -5.61 11.23
C LYS A 57 0.54 -4.96 10.43
N SER A 58 0.29 -4.68 9.15
CA SER A 58 1.20 -3.96 8.27
C SER A 58 0.42 -3.35 7.11
N TYR A 59 0.91 -2.22 6.62
CA TYR A 59 0.46 -1.61 5.38
C TYR A 59 1.51 -1.78 4.28
N PHE A 60 1.14 -2.47 3.20
CA PHE A 60 1.97 -2.65 2.02
C PHE A 60 1.55 -1.63 0.95
N ALA A 61 2.41 -0.67 0.66
CA ALA A 61 2.14 0.44 -0.23
C ALA A 61 3.02 0.36 -1.48
N LEU A 62 2.42 0.07 -2.64
CA LEU A 62 3.14 -0.25 -3.88
C LEU A 62 3.07 0.92 -4.87
N SER A 63 4.21 1.44 -5.30
CA SER A 63 4.33 2.49 -6.33
C SER A 63 3.34 3.66 -6.19
N GLY A 64 3.12 4.15 -4.96
CA GLY A 64 2.11 5.16 -4.66
C GLY A 64 2.57 6.60 -4.85
N GLY A 65 1.62 7.49 -5.18
CA GLY A 65 1.88 8.93 -5.22
C GLY A 65 1.56 9.61 -3.89
N TYR A 66 2.58 9.96 -3.09
CA TYR A 66 2.40 10.45 -1.71
C TYR A 66 2.48 11.97 -1.54
N ASN A 67 3.05 12.68 -2.52
CA ASN A 67 3.11 14.15 -2.53
C ASN A 67 2.61 14.67 -3.88
N LEU A 68 1.33 15.03 -3.93
CA LEU A 68 0.69 15.44 -5.16
C LEU A 68 1.24 16.79 -5.67
N LEU A 69 1.73 17.66 -4.80
CA LEU A 69 2.36 18.93 -5.23
C LEU A 69 3.62 18.67 -6.06
N LYS A 70 4.42 17.65 -5.71
CA LYS A 70 5.60 17.23 -6.48
C LYS A 70 5.22 16.49 -7.77
N LEU A 71 4.06 15.85 -7.81
CA LEU A 71 3.64 14.98 -8.91
C LEU A 71 2.81 15.67 -10.01
N VAL A 72 2.15 16.80 -9.74
CA VAL A 72 1.32 17.52 -10.74
C VAL A 72 2.08 17.78 -12.04
N ASP A 73 3.31 18.27 -11.91
CA ASP A 73 4.13 18.65 -13.06
C ASP A 73 4.65 17.42 -13.80
N HIS A 74 5.07 16.39 -13.05
CA HIS A 74 5.45 15.11 -13.58
C HIS A 74 4.31 14.46 -14.40
N PHE A 75 3.09 14.42 -13.85
CA PHE A 75 1.91 13.91 -14.56
C PHE A 75 1.59 14.69 -15.82
N ASN A 76 1.73 16.01 -15.77
CA ASN A 76 1.48 16.88 -16.91
C ASN A 76 2.45 16.60 -18.07
N GLU A 77 3.74 16.41 -17.78
CA GLU A 77 4.76 16.05 -18.76
C GLU A 77 4.52 14.67 -19.38
N ARG A 78 3.78 13.82 -18.66
CA ARG A 78 3.42 12.45 -19.08
C ARG A 78 2.03 12.30 -19.68
N GLY A 79 1.34 13.41 -19.95
CA GLY A 79 0.07 13.42 -20.67
C GLY A 79 -1.20 13.44 -19.79
N LEU A 80 -1.06 13.41 -18.46
CA LEU A 80 -2.15 13.76 -17.55
C LEU A 80 -2.07 15.26 -17.23
N TYR A 81 -2.63 16.07 -18.12
CA TYR A 81 -2.50 17.53 -18.05
C TYR A 81 -2.95 18.13 -16.71
N ARG A 82 -2.26 19.19 -16.26
CA ARG A 82 -2.55 19.88 -14.99
C ARG A 82 -4.02 20.21 -14.83
N SER A 83 -4.68 20.72 -15.86
CA SER A 83 -6.10 21.10 -15.81
C SER A 83 -7.03 19.91 -15.52
N ILE A 84 -6.74 18.73 -16.08
CA ILE A 84 -7.49 17.51 -15.84
C ILE A 84 -7.22 17.01 -14.42
N PHE A 85 -5.94 16.92 -14.04
CA PHE A 85 -5.56 16.45 -12.72
C PHE A 85 -6.13 17.35 -11.60
N LEU A 86 -5.97 18.67 -11.72
CA LEU A 86 -6.55 19.63 -10.78
C LEU A 86 -8.09 19.60 -10.81
N GLY A 87 -8.71 19.34 -11.96
CA GLY A 87 -10.16 19.14 -12.05
C GLY A 87 -10.62 17.93 -11.22
N ILE A 88 -9.91 16.80 -11.31
CA ILE A 88 -10.17 15.60 -10.50
C ILE A 88 -9.94 15.87 -9.02
N MET A 89 -8.87 16.59 -8.70
CA MET A 89 -8.49 16.88 -7.32
C MET A 89 -9.31 18.04 -6.71
N GLU A 90 -10.24 18.68 -7.41
CA GLU A 90 -10.98 19.86 -6.90
C GLU A 90 -10.07 21.09 -6.61
N GLY A 91 -9.00 21.24 -7.40
CA GLY A 91 -8.11 22.40 -7.41
C GLY A 91 -6.86 22.28 -6.54
N GLU A 92 -5.94 23.24 -6.67
CA GLU A 92 -4.61 23.18 -6.04
C GLU A 92 -4.64 23.11 -4.51
N LYS A 93 -5.65 23.75 -3.89
CA LYS A 93 -5.80 23.79 -2.43
C LYS A 93 -5.98 22.40 -1.83
N SER A 94 -6.57 21.46 -2.56
CA SER A 94 -6.81 20.10 -2.08
C SER A 94 -5.54 19.25 -2.09
N LEU A 95 -4.55 19.58 -2.93
CA LEU A 95 -3.38 18.74 -3.14
C LEU A 95 -2.61 18.52 -1.83
N ARG A 96 -2.49 19.58 -1.02
CA ARG A 96 -1.87 19.48 0.31
C ARG A 96 -2.66 18.57 1.26
N LYS A 97 -4.00 18.68 1.23
CA LYS A 97 -4.91 17.86 2.05
C LYS A 97 -4.83 16.38 1.69
N TYR A 98 -4.66 16.08 0.41
CA TYR A 98 -4.56 14.71 -0.09
C TYR A 98 -3.11 14.34 -0.46
N SER A 99 -2.12 14.90 0.20
CA SER A 99 -0.72 14.45 0.09
C SER A 99 -0.32 13.80 1.40
N PRO A 100 -0.37 12.44 1.52
CA PRO A 100 0.06 11.74 2.74
C PRO A 100 1.42 12.21 3.29
N GLU A 101 2.40 12.48 2.41
CA GLU A 101 3.71 13.00 2.79
C GLU A 101 3.61 14.34 3.54
N LEU A 102 2.67 15.22 3.16
CA LEU A 102 2.48 16.52 3.80
C LEU A 102 1.57 16.44 5.02
N VAL A 103 0.53 15.61 4.96
CA VAL A 103 -0.45 15.40 6.04
C VAL A 103 0.22 14.83 7.28
N VAL A 104 1.09 13.83 7.11
CA VAL A 104 1.73 13.13 8.24
C VAL A 104 2.68 14.03 9.05
N GLN A 105 3.09 15.16 8.48
CA GLN A 105 3.92 16.18 9.14
C GLN A 105 3.10 17.24 9.88
N ASP A 106 1.77 17.25 9.73
CA ASP A 106 0.92 18.21 10.42
C ASP A 106 0.89 17.91 11.93
N GLN A 107 0.82 18.95 12.76
CA GLN A 107 0.71 18.79 14.20
C GLN A 107 -0.53 18.01 14.61
N SER A 108 -1.61 18.07 13.80
CA SER A 108 -2.81 17.28 14.04
C SER A 108 -2.59 15.77 13.99
N MET A 109 -1.50 15.30 13.37
CA MET A 109 -1.18 13.87 13.27
C MET A 109 -0.40 13.35 14.48
N ALA A 110 0.13 14.22 15.35
CA ALA A 110 1.10 13.82 16.38
C ALA A 110 0.60 12.69 17.29
N GLU A 111 -0.67 12.74 17.71
CA GLU A 111 -1.29 11.70 18.56
C GLU A 111 -1.69 10.44 17.77
N ALA A 112 -1.83 10.56 16.45
CA ALA A 112 -2.18 9.47 15.54
C ALA A 112 -0.95 8.67 15.08
N ILE A 113 0.24 9.26 15.06
CA ILE A 113 1.49 8.59 14.62
C ILE A 113 1.72 7.25 15.34
N PRO A 114 1.62 7.15 16.68
CA PRO A 114 1.86 5.89 17.38
C PRO A 114 0.84 4.79 17.07
N LEU A 115 -0.31 5.14 16.47
CA LEU A 115 -1.35 4.18 16.08
C LEU A 115 -1.10 3.58 14.69
N LEU A 116 -0.25 4.21 13.87
CA LEU A 116 -0.02 3.75 12.51
C LEU A 116 0.65 2.36 12.52
N PRO A 117 0.21 1.43 11.65
CA PRO A 117 0.91 0.17 11.49
C PRO A 117 2.28 0.40 10.84
N PRO A 118 3.22 -0.55 10.95
CA PRO A 118 4.39 -0.59 10.07
C PRO A 118 3.98 -0.41 8.61
N ILE A 119 4.69 0.46 7.89
CA ILE A 119 4.43 0.77 6.48
C ILE A 119 5.62 0.28 5.65
N ILE A 120 5.37 -0.59 4.69
CA ILE A 120 6.41 -1.10 3.78
C ILE A 120 6.08 -0.62 2.37
N LEU A 121 7.01 0.13 1.81
CA LEU A 121 6.88 0.79 0.51
C LEU A 121 7.67 -0.02 -0.53
N PHE A 122 6.97 -0.53 -1.53
CA PHE A 122 7.57 -1.28 -2.63
C PHE A 122 7.58 -0.42 -3.88
N HIS A 123 8.72 -0.30 -4.57
CA HIS A 123 8.82 0.54 -5.77
C HIS A 123 9.83 -0.02 -6.77
N GLY A 124 9.52 0.05 -8.07
CA GLY A 124 10.49 -0.25 -9.12
C GLY A 124 11.44 0.92 -9.40
N THR A 125 12.72 0.66 -9.64
CA THR A 125 13.71 1.74 -9.89
C THR A 125 13.57 2.38 -11.28
N GLU A 126 12.87 1.74 -12.21
CA GLU A 126 12.54 2.25 -13.54
C GLU A 126 11.06 2.67 -13.65
N ASP A 127 10.37 2.85 -12.51
CA ASP A 127 9.03 3.41 -12.47
C ASP A 127 9.08 4.87 -12.92
N TYR A 128 8.63 5.08 -14.15
CA TYR A 128 8.59 6.41 -14.76
C TYR A 128 7.23 7.08 -14.61
N SER A 129 6.24 6.40 -14.01
CA SER A 129 4.86 6.88 -13.83
C SER A 129 4.70 7.58 -12.51
N ILE A 130 5.27 6.96 -11.47
CA ILE A 130 5.53 7.58 -10.19
C ILE A 130 7.02 7.35 -9.95
N PRO A 131 7.84 8.40 -9.89
CA PRO A 131 9.25 8.23 -9.62
C PRO A 131 9.50 7.53 -8.26
N PRO A 132 10.51 6.65 -8.15
CA PRO A 132 10.77 5.88 -6.93
C PRO A 132 11.10 6.75 -5.72
N ASP A 133 11.62 7.96 -5.94
CA ASP A 133 11.87 8.93 -4.87
C ASP A 133 10.59 9.35 -4.14
N ALA A 134 9.40 9.16 -4.73
CA ALA A 134 8.14 9.34 -4.03
C ALA A 134 8.02 8.40 -2.82
N SER A 135 8.41 7.12 -2.95
CA SER A 135 8.44 6.17 -1.83
C SER A 135 9.58 6.47 -0.86
N GLU A 136 10.77 6.79 -1.36
CA GLU A 136 11.94 7.09 -0.52
C GLU A 136 11.69 8.32 0.36
N ASN A 137 11.25 9.42 -0.23
CA ASN A 137 10.91 10.65 0.49
C ASN A 137 9.80 10.42 1.52
N PHE A 138 8.77 9.65 1.15
CA PHE A 138 7.66 9.39 2.06
C PHE A 138 8.09 8.56 3.27
N ALA A 139 8.92 7.52 3.07
CA ALA A 139 9.48 6.75 4.17
C ALA A 139 10.36 7.58 5.08
N GLU A 140 11.22 8.44 4.51
CA GLU A 140 12.06 9.35 5.30
C GLU A 140 11.20 10.26 6.18
N VAL A 141 10.15 10.85 5.60
CA VAL A 141 9.21 11.71 6.32
C VAL A 141 8.48 10.94 7.43
N LEU A 142 7.99 9.72 7.14
CA LEU A 142 7.32 8.86 8.12
C LEU A 142 8.23 8.55 9.31
N ASN A 143 9.45 8.10 9.04
CA ASN A 143 10.43 7.78 10.07
C ASN A 143 10.82 9.02 10.88
N LYS A 144 10.96 10.18 10.23
CA LYS A 144 11.29 11.45 10.89
C LYS A 144 10.23 11.91 11.88
N VAL A 145 8.95 11.64 11.60
CA VAL A 145 7.84 11.97 12.53
C VAL A 145 7.59 10.87 13.58
N GLY A 146 8.36 9.78 13.56
CA GLY A 146 8.30 8.71 14.55
C GLY A 146 7.40 7.53 14.18
N ALA A 147 6.86 7.48 12.95
CA ALA A 147 6.24 6.27 12.41
C ALA A 147 7.32 5.25 12.01
N HIS A 148 6.91 4.01 11.71
CA HIS A 148 7.82 2.99 11.20
C HIS A 148 7.57 2.73 9.71
N ALA A 149 8.55 3.08 8.88
CA ALA A 149 8.48 2.88 7.44
C ALA A 149 9.76 2.28 6.86
N GLU A 150 9.59 1.35 5.92
CA GLU A 150 10.68 0.72 5.16
C GLU A 150 10.44 0.86 3.66
N VAL A 151 11.51 0.92 2.87
CA VAL A 151 11.44 0.96 1.41
C VAL A 151 12.20 -0.22 0.83
N VAL A 152 11.57 -0.91 -0.11
CA VAL A 152 12.16 -1.99 -0.89
C VAL A 152 12.09 -1.59 -2.36
N LEU A 153 13.26 -1.34 -2.94
CA LEU A 153 13.40 -0.99 -4.34
C LEU A 153 13.72 -2.23 -5.17
N TYR A 154 13.03 -2.38 -6.30
CA TYR A 154 13.24 -3.49 -7.24
C TYR A 154 13.92 -2.99 -8.50
N GLU A 155 15.15 -3.45 -8.70
CA GLU A 155 16.00 -2.98 -9.79
C GLU A 155 15.41 -3.30 -11.17
N GLY A 156 15.34 -2.28 -12.04
CA GLY A 156 14.91 -2.44 -13.42
C GLY A 156 13.41 -2.73 -13.59
N LYS A 157 12.60 -2.57 -12.55
CA LYS A 157 11.14 -2.76 -12.60
C LYS A 157 10.44 -1.44 -12.92
N THR A 158 9.48 -1.48 -13.84
CA THR A 158 8.61 -0.33 -14.17
C THR A 158 7.38 -0.27 -13.26
N HIS A 159 6.48 0.70 -13.48
CA HIS A 159 5.30 0.91 -12.63
C HIS A 159 4.42 -0.32 -12.53
N THR A 160 4.30 -1.12 -13.60
CA THR A 160 3.39 -2.27 -13.64
C THR A 160 4.06 -3.60 -13.34
N ASP A 161 5.39 -3.67 -13.47
CA ASP A 161 6.13 -4.93 -13.48
C ASP A 161 5.84 -5.79 -12.25
N LEU A 162 5.85 -5.19 -11.06
CA LEU A 162 5.73 -5.90 -9.79
C LEU A 162 4.38 -6.60 -9.57
N PHE A 163 3.28 -6.08 -10.11
CA PHE A 163 1.93 -6.60 -9.82
C PHE A 163 1.17 -7.07 -11.05
N ILE A 164 1.68 -6.84 -12.27
CA ILE A 164 1.13 -7.41 -13.50
C ILE A 164 2.13 -8.37 -14.12
N GLN A 165 3.28 -7.88 -14.57
CA GLN A 165 4.18 -8.67 -15.43
C GLN A 165 4.82 -9.81 -14.65
N ASP A 166 5.31 -9.59 -13.43
CA ASP A 166 5.96 -10.60 -12.60
C ASP A 166 4.99 -11.73 -12.21
N PRO A 167 3.77 -11.45 -11.69
CA PRO A 167 2.78 -12.49 -11.45
C PRO A 167 2.41 -13.29 -12.70
N LEU A 168 2.26 -12.62 -13.86
CA LEU A 168 1.92 -13.27 -15.12
C LEU A 168 3.09 -14.06 -15.73
N ARG A 169 4.33 -13.65 -15.47
CA ARG A 169 5.56 -14.34 -15.88
C ARG A 169 5.69 -15.69 -15.19
N GLY A 170 5.20 -15.79 -13.95
CA GLY A 170 5.39 -16.95 -13.10
C GLY A 170 6.87 -17.17 -12.73
N GLY A 171 7.17 -18.30 -12.11
CA GLY A 171 8.45 -18.54 -11.48
C GLY A 171 8.48 -17.99 -10.05
N ARG A 172 9.56 -17.30 -9.69
CA ARG A 172 9.68 -16.58 -8.42
C ARG A 172 9.19 -15.15 -8.60
N ASP A 173 8.51 -14.63 -7.58
CA ASP A 173 7.98 -13.28 -7.53
C ASP A 173 8.46 -12.65 -6.23
N GLU A 174 9.40 -11.71 -6.36
CA GLU A 174 10.11 -11.12 -5.23
C GLU A 174 9.17 -10.30 -4.35
N LEU A 175 8.21 -9.58 -4.93
CA LEU A 175 7.21 -8.83 -4.17
C LEU A 175 6.35 -9.77 -3.33
N PHE A 176 5.86 -10.84 -3.95
CA PHE A 176 5.06 -11.83 -3.25
C PHE A 176 5.85 -12.51 -2.13
N GLU A 177 7.09 -12.91 -2.39
CA GLU A 177 7.98 -13.50 -1.39
C GLU A 177 8.26 -12.56 -0.21
N HIS A 178 8.51 -11.26 -0.46
CA HIS A 178 8.67 -10.25 0.59
C HIS A 178 7.40 -10.06 1.43
N MET A 179 6.22 -9.98 0.79
CA MET A 179 4.96 -9.87 1.52
C MET A 179 4.70 -11.10 2.39
N LEU A 180 4.95 -12.31 1.89
CA LEU A 180 4.81 -13.54 2.67
C LEU A 180 5.76 -13.58 3.88
N ALA A 181 7.00 -13.14 3.71
CA ALA A 181 7.96 -13.07 4.82
C ALA A 181 7.44 -12.20 5.97
N VAL A 182 6.75 -11.10 5.66
CA VAL A 182 6.12 -10.23 6.67
C VAL A 182 4.84 -10.85 7.24
N ILE A 183 3.99 -11.45 6.40
CA ILE A 183 2.71 -12.05 6.82
C ILE A 183 2.92 -13.27 7.72
N HIS A 184 3.94 -14.07 7.44
CA HIS A 184 4.29 -15.28 8.18
C HIS A 184 5.45 -15.07 9.16
N ALA A 185 5.84 -13.82 9.44
CA ALA A 185 6.84 -13.51 10.44
C ALA A 185 6.45 -14.12 11.81
N GLY A 186 7.33 -14.94 12.37
CA GLY A 186 7.09 -15.66 13.63
C GLY A 186 6.28 -16.96 13.51
N ASP A 187 5.90 -17.38 12.30
CA ASP A 187 5.20 -18.65 12.01
C ASP A 187 6.12 -19.59 11.23
N GLU A 188 7.00 -20.32 11.96
CA GLU A 188 8.02 -21.20 11.37
C GLU A 188 7.41 -22.26 10.43
N ALA A 189 6.23 -22.76 10.75
CA ALA A 189 5.54 -23.76 9.94
C ALA A 189 5.05 -23.15 8.61
N ALA A 190 4.50 -21.93 8.65
CA ALA A 190 4.10 -21.23 7.43
C ALA A 190 5.29 -20.86 6.55
N LEU A 191 6.38 -20.35 7.15
CA LEU A 191 7.62 -20.04 6.43
C LEU A 191 8.25 -21.28 5.78
N ALA A 192 8.28 -22.42 6.48
CA ALA A 192 8.76 -23.68 5.91
C ALA A 192 7.88 -24.16 4.75
N LYS A 193 6.57 -23.94 4.82
CA LYS A 193 5.64 -24.26 3.74
C LYS A 193 5.85 -23.38 2.52
N ASP A 194 6.07 -22.07 2.71
CA ASP A 194 6.36 -21.15 1.61
C ASP A 194 7.67 -21.52 0.90
N ALA A 195 8.72 -21.86 1.65
CA ALA A 195 10.00 -22.29 1.11
C ALA A 195 9.91 -23.57 0.26
N MET A 196 8.92 -24.42 0.54
CA MET A 196 8.64 -25.64 -0.21
C MET A 196 7.62 -25.46 -1.35
N ALA A 197 7.01 -24.29 -1.47
CA ALA A 197 5.98 -24.04 -2.47
C ALA A 197 6.59 -24.15 -3.89
N PRO A 198 5.90 -24.81 -4.84
CA PRO A 198 6.37 -24.85 -6.22
C PRO A 198 6.36 -23.45 -6.82
N PRO A 199 7.25 -23.15 -7.80
CA PRO A 199 7.23 -21.87 -8.50
C PRO A 199 5.87 -21.58 -9.13
N MET A 200 5.50 -20.31 -9.19
CA MET A 200 4.22 -19.91 -9.78
C MET A 200 4.15 -20.31 -11.24
N ARG A 201 2.97 -20.75 -11.67
CA ARG A 201 2.73 -21.11 -13.06
C ARG A 201 2.81 -19.86 -13.94
N ARG A 202 3.58 -19.92 -15.03
CA ARG A 202 3.55 -18.90 -16.09
C ARG A 202 2.17 -18.84 -16.74
N LEU A 203 1.59 -17.64 -16.79
CA LEU A 203 0.29 -17.37 -17.39
C LEU A 203 0.41 -16.73 -18.77
N VAL A 204 1.49 -15.98 -19.02
CA VAL A 204 1.70 -15.26 -20.28
C VAL A 204 3.10 -15.54 -20.86
N PRO A 205 3.23 -15.74 -22.19
CA PRO A 205 4.52 -15.87 -22.86
C PRO A 205 5.43 -14.65 -22.66
N GLU A 206 6.73 -14.88 -22.50
CA GLU A 206 7.72 -13.82 -22.21
C GLU A 206 7.73 -12.69 -23.25
N ILE A 207 7.54 -13.03 -24.53
CA ILE A 207 7.54 -12.04 -25.60
C ILE A 207 6.38 -11.03 -25.47
N LEU A 208 5.22 -11.48 -25.01
CA LEU A 208 4.07 -10.60 -24.81
C LEU A 208 4.25 -9.72 -23.58
N LEU A 209 4.89 -10.24 -22.52
CA LEU A 209 5.21 -9.45 -21.32
C LEU A 209 6.23 -8.36 -21.63
N LYS A 210 7.29 -8.68 -22.37
CA LYS A 210 8.29 -7.71 -22.82
C LYS A 210 7.65 -6.65 -23.71
N LEU A 211 6.83 -7.05 -24.68
CA LEU A 211 6.12 -6.10 -25.53
C LEU A 211 5.18 -5.21 -24.70
N ALA A 212 4.42 -5.78 -23.77
CA ALA A 212 3.52 -5.04 -22.89
C ALA A 212 4.27 -4.00 -22.05
N ARG A 213 5.44 -4.35 -21.50
CA ARG A 213 6.30 -3.40 -20.76
C ARG A 213 6.75 -2.21 -21.62
N GLU A 214 7.14 -2.46 -22.87
CA GLU A 214 7.62 -1.40 -23.77
C GLU A 214 6.51 -0.46 -24.27
N ILE A 215 5.29 -0.97 -24.48
CA ILE A 215 4.16 -0.17 -25.00
C ILE A 215 3.27 0.39 -23.90
N SER A 216 3.34 -0.16 -22.69
CA SER A 216 2.62 0.35 -21.52
C SER A 216 2.98 1.83 -21.36
N PRO A 217 2.01 2.72 -21.12
CA PRO A 217 2.31 4.09 -20.73
C PRO A 217 2.70 4.18 -19.25
N PHE A 218 2.75 3.03 -18.55
CA PHE A 218 3.05 2.85 -17.14
C PHE A 218 4.28 1.99 -16.87
#